data_AF-A0A7W2TH44-F1
#
_entry.id   AF-A0A7W2TH44-F1
#
_cell.length_a   1.000
_cell.length_b   1.000
_cell.length_c   1.000
_cell.angle_alpha   90.00
_cell.angle_beta   90.00
_cell.angle_gamma   90.00
#
_symmetry.space_group_name_H-M   'P 1'
#
loop_
_entity.id
_entity.type
_entity.pdbx_description
1 polymer ?
#
loop_
_entity_poly.entity_id
_entity_poly.type
_entity_poly.pdbx_seq_one_letter_code
_entity_poly.pdbx_strand_id
1 'polypeptide(L)'
;MSKPKVNVADYGCQINENAPSLLNVTQANINFEFIKKPEVLIRTNASKSKHHEDIIKGLMVPSFSIGDRAVAYLKHEVLAVMLAQAQGKSKDEIRSLVKTLVAQRHCLTLGEQL
;
A
#
# COMPACT_ATOMS: atom_id res chain seq x y z
N MET A 1 -24.72 14.45 50.41
CA MET A 1 -24.05 14.79 49.15
C MET A 1 -22.58 15.05 49.43
N SER A 2 -21.68 14.20 48.93
CA SER A 2 -20.28 14.55 48.72
C SER A 2 -19.82 13.75 47.51
N LYS A 3 -19.69 14.41 46.36
CA LYS A 3 -19.12 13.78 45.17
C LYS A 3 -17.63 13.55 45.45
N PRO A 4 -17.03 12.41 45.08
CA PRO A 4 -15.59 12.27 45.16
C PRO A 4 -14.94 13.36 44.29
N LYS A 5 -13.99 14.08 44.89
CA LYS A 5 -13.24 15.15 44.24
C LYS A 5 -12.37 14.51 43.16
N VAL A 6 -12.75 14.65 41.89
CA VAL A 6 -11.88 14.25 40.78
C VAL A 6 -10.67 15.18 40.82
N ASN A 7 -9.50 14.62 41.13
CA ASN A 7 -8.25 15.35 41.08
C ASN A 7 -7.84 15.48 39.62
N VAL A 8 -8.12 16.65 39.02
CA VAL A 8 -7.87 16.95 37.61
C VAL A 8 -6.45 17.49 37.35
N ALA A 9 -5.50 17.19 38.25
CA ALA A 9 -4.14 17.69 38.16
C ALA A 9 -3.22 16.71 37.43
N ASP A 10 -2.65 17.23 36.34
CA ASP A 10 -1.32 16.91 35.83
C ASP A 10 -1.20 15.69 34.90
N TYR A 11 -1.81 15.80 33.71
CA TYR A 11 -1.25 15.16 32.49
C TYR A 11 0.02 15.91 32.03
N GLY A 12 0.88 16.31 32.97
CA GLY A 12 2.26 16.63 32.71
C GLY A 12 2.88 15.41 32.07
N CYS A 13 3.05 15.49 30.76
CA CYS A 13 3.83 14.58 29.97
C CYS A 13 5.22 14.43 30.61
N GLN A 14 5.37 13.45 31.50
CA GLN A 14 6.62 12.71 31.63
C GLN A 14 6.78 11.89 30.35
N ILE A 15 6.95 12.58 29.22
CA ILE A 15 7.71 12.02 28.13
C ILE A 15 9.11 11.92 28.70
N ASN A 16 9.49 10.70 29.07
CA ASN A 16 10.89 10.44 29.30
C ASN A 16 11.64 10.91 28.04
N GLU A 17 12.76 11.55 28.26
CA GLU A 17 13.66 12.04 27.21
C GLU A 17 14.40 10.89 26.51
N ASN A 18 13.86 9.67 26.54
CA ASN A 18 14.30 8.63 25.64
C ASN A 18 13.64 8.89 24.30
N ALA A 19 14.15 9.94 23.65
CA ALA A 19 13.99 10.20 22.24
C ALA A 19 13.98 8.84 21.53
N PRO A 20 12.97 8.51 20.70
CA PRO A 20 13.14 7.42 19.77
C PRO A 20 14.36 7.80 18.95
N SER A 21 15.50 7.18 19.27
CA SER A 21 16.78 7.36 18.62
C SER A 21 16.50 7.36 17.12
N LEU A 22 16.97 8.40 16.44
CA LEU A 22 16.82 8.77 15.03
C LEU A 22 17.05 7.61 14.02
N LEU A 23 16.25 6.55 14.07
CA LEU A 23 16.41 5.33 13.28
C LEU A 23 15.09 4.68 12.84
N ASN A 24 13.92 5.17 13.28
CA ASN A 24 12.61 4.64 12.83
C ASN A 24 11.85 5.55 11.84
N VAL A 25 12.48 6.63 11.35
CA VAL A 25 11.84 7.63 10.46
C VAL A 25 12.03 7.31 8.96
N THR A 26 12.76 6.26 8.60
CA THR A 26 13.12 6.00 7.18
C THR A 26 12.72 4.65 6.63
N GLN A 27 12.09 3.78 7.43
CA GLN A 27 11.52 2.54 6.93
C GLN A 27 10.00 2.66 6.91
N ALA A 28 9.45 3.06 5.77
CA ALA A 28 8.05 2.77 5.50
C ALA A 28 7.88 1.26 5.68
N ASN A 29 7.12 0.84 6.70
CA ASN A 29 6.73 -0.55 6.89
C ASN A 29 5.85 -0.95 5.69
N ILE A 30 6.47 -1.33 4.57
CA ILE A 30 5.78 -1.87 3.41
C ILE A 30 5.42 -3.30 3.80
N ASN A 31 4.19 -3.48 4.31
CA ASN A 31 3.64 -4.81 4.49
C ASN A 31 3.50 -5.49 3.11
N PHE A 32 4.36 -6.45 2.84
CA PHE A 32 4.34 -7.28 1.63
C PHE A 32 3.27 -8.36 1.76
N GLU A 33 2.03 -7.99 1.46
CA GLU A 33 0.89 -8.91 1.45
C GLU A 33 0.48 -9.25 0.01
N PHE A 34 0.33 -10.54 -0.27
CA PHE A 34 -0.16 -11.05 -1.55
C PHE A 34 -1.66 -11.26 -1.51
N ILE A 35 -2.35 -10.76 -2.52
CA ILE A 35 -3.80 -10.89 -2.67
C ILE A 35 -4.15 -11.59 -3.99
N LYS A 36 -5.20 -12.40 -3.96
CA LYS A 36 -5.67 -13.13 -5.15
C LYS A 36 -6.62 -12.28 -5.97
N LYS A 37 -6.80 -12.63 -7.25
CA LYS A 37 -7.73 -11.94 -8.17
C LYS A 37 -9.13 -11.70 -7.59
N PRO A 38 -9.87 -12.67 -7.01
CA PRO A 38 -11.20 -12.40 -6.45
C PRO A 38 -11.20 -11.29 -5.41
N GLU A 39 -10.16 -11.23 -4.58
CA GLU A 39 -10.00 -10.23 -3.53
C GLU A 39 -9.76 -8.83 -4.13
N VAL A 40 -8.97 -8.75 -5.20
CA VAL A 40 -8.78 -7.50 -5.96
C VAL A 40 -10.09 -7.01 -6.54
N LEU A 41 -10.90 -7.89 -7.14
CA LEU A 41 -12.19 -7.53 -7.74
C LEU A 41 -13.17 -6.98 -6.69
N ILE A 42 -13.20 -7.59 -5.49
CA ILE A 42 -14.01 -7.12 -4.36
C ILE A 42 -13.56 -5.71 -3.95
N ARG A 43 -12.24 -5.49 -3.81
CA ARG A 43 -11.70 -4.18 -3.39
C ARG A 43 -11.95 -3.08 -4.40
N THR A 44 -11.67 -3.33 -5.68
CA THR A 44 -11.86 -2.34 -6.74
C THR A 44 -13.34 -2.18 -7.15
N ASN A 45 -14.23 -3.04 -6.63
CA ASN A 45 -15.62 -3.13 -7.05
C ASN A 45 -15.74 -3.22 -8.60
N ALA A 46 -14.89 -4.06 -9.20
CA ALA A 46 -14.75 -4.19 -10.64
C ALA A 46 -15.20 -5.57 -11.13
N SER A 47 -15.79 -5.60 -12.32
CA SER A 47 -16.06 -6.86 -13.01
C SER A 47 -14.78 -7.48 -13.56
N LYS A 48 -14.80 -8.79 -13.84
CA LYS A 48 -13.66 -9.51 -14.41
C LYS A 48 -13.19 -8.91 -15.74
N SER A 49 -14.12 -8.49 -16.60
CA SER A 49 -13.82 -7.88 -17.91
C SER A 49 -13.18 -6.51 -17.73
N LYS A 50 -13.78 -5.65 -16.90
CA LYS A 50 -13.25 -4.31 -16.61
C LYS A 50 -11.83 -4.39 -16.07
N HIS A 51 -11.59 -5.26 -15.09
CA HIS A 51 -10.25 -5.44 -14.52
C HIS A 51 -9.22 -5.87 -15.57
N HIS A 52 -9.60 -6.75 -16.49
CA HIS A 52 -8.73 -7.18 -17.58
C HIS A 52 -8.44 -6.05 -18.57
N GLU A 53 -9.45 -5.28 -18.96
CA GLU A 53 -9.27 -4.08 -19.78
C GLU A 53 -8.40 -3.03 -19.09
N ASP A 54 -8.57 -2.82 -17.79
CA ASP A 54 -7.80 -1.86 -17.02
C ASP A 54 -6.33 -2.29 -16.95
N ILE A 55 -6.03 -3.59 -16.86
CA ILE A 55 -4.66 -4.11 -17.00
C ILE A 55 -4.10 -3.81 -18.40
N ILE A 56 -4.84 -4.12 -19.47
CA ILE A 56 -4.40 -3.85 -20.86
C ILE A 56 -4.15 -2.35 -21.07
N LYS A 57 -5.03 -1.50 -20.53
CA LYS A 57 -4.93 -0.04 -20.61
C LYS A 57 -3.87 0.55 -19.67
N GLY A 58 -3.22 -0.27 -18.84
CA GLY A 58 -2.22 0.16 -17.85
C GLY A 58 -2.80 1.00 -16.71
N LEU A 59 -4.11 0.93 -16.47
CA LEU A 59 -4.82 1.60 -15.37
C LEU A 59 -4.84 0.78 -14.08
N MET A 60 -4.38 -0.47 -14.16
CA MET A 60 -4.27 -1.39 -13.04
C MET A 60 -2.95 -2.15 -13.13
N VAL A 61 -2.42 -2.55 -11.98
CA VAL A 61 -1.14 -3.26 -11.91
C VAL A 61 -1.30 -4.69 -12.45
N PRO A 62 -0.37 -5.18 -13.29
CA PRO A 62 -0.40 -6.56 -13.77
C PRO A 62 -0.15 -7.55 -12.63
N SER A 63 -0.83 -8.70 -12.70
CA SER A 63 -0.54 -9.84 -11.82
C SER A 63 0.87 -10.38 -12.06
N PHE A 64 1.47 -10.94 -11.02
CA PHE A 64 2.70 -11.72 -11.13
C PHE A 64 2.42 -13.20 -10.83
N SER A 65 3.28 -14.06 -11.36
CA SER A 65 3.21 -15.50 -11.10
C SER A 65 3.87 -15.81 -9.75
N ILE A 66 3.19 -16.59 -8.92
CA ILE A 66 3.74 -17.18 -7.69
C ILE A 66 4.21 -18.62 -7.94
N GLY A 67 3.65 -19.29 -8.96
CA GLY A 67 3.99 -20.67 -9.33
C GLY A 67 3.20 -21.13 -10.54
N ASP A 68 3.32 -22.40 -10.93
CA ASP A 68 2.90 -22.94 -12.24
C ASP A 68 1.47 -22.60 -12.68
N ARG A 69 0.53 -22.53 -11.72
CA ARG A 69 -0.88 -22.21 -11.98
C ARG A 69 -1.41 -21.02 -11.17
N ALA A 70 -0.55 -20.40 -10.36
CA ALA A 70 -0.97 -19.45 -9.34
C ALA A 70 -0.48 -18.04 -9.65
N VAL A 71 -1.41 -17.10 -9.75
CA VAL A 71 -1.13 -15.66 -9.89
C VAL A 71 -1.57 -14.88 -8.65
N ALA A 72 -0.94 -13.73 -8.42
CA ALA A 72 -1.29 -12.81 -7.34
C ALA A 72 -0.94 -11.36 -7.68
N TYR A 73 -1.31 -10.47 -6.75
CA TYR A 73 -1.05 -9.03 -6.79
C TYR A 73 -0.48 -8.60 -5.45
N LEU A 74 0.33 -7.54 -5.45
CA LEU A 74 0.78 -6.90 -4.21
C LEU A 74 -0.34 -5.98 -3.73
N LYS A 75 -0.74 -6.16 -2.46
CA LYS A 75 -1.84 -5.39 -1.88
C LYS A 75 -1.58 -3.88 -1.90
N HIS A 76 -0.36 -3.47 -1.56
CA HIS A 76 0.00 -2.05 -1.48
C HIS A 76 -0.07 -1.37 -2.85
N GLU A 77 0.31 -2.05 -3.93
CA GLU A 77 0.24 -1.52 -5.29
C GLU A 77 -1.22 -1.31 -5.74
N VAL A 78 -2.09 -2.29 -5.48
CA VAL A 78 -3.52 -2.19 -5.79
C VAL A 78 -4.16 -1.04 -5.03
N LEU A 79 -3.85 -0.89 -3.74
CA LEU A 79 -4.33 0.22 -2.93
C LEU A 79 -3.79 1.57 -3.42
N ALA A 80 -2.52 1.66 -3.81
CA ALA A 80 -1.94 2.88 -4.34
C ALA A 80 -2.64 3.36 -5.62
N VAL A 81 -2.96 2.42 -6.53
CA VAL A 81 -3.74 2.71 -7.74
C VAL A 81 -5.17 3.14 -7.39
N MET A 82 -5.83 2.45 -6.45
CA MET A 82 -7.17 2.83 -6.00
C MET A 82 -7.19 4.23 -5.37
N LEU A 83 -6.19 4.58 -4.56
CA LEU A 83 -6.04 5.90 -3.97
C LEU A 83 -5.82 6.97 -5.05
N ALA A 84 -4.99 6.68 -6.06
CA ALA A 84 -4.79 7.58 -7.20
C ALA A 84 -6.10 7.82 -7.98
N GLN A 85 -6.93 6.79 -8.16
CA GLN A 85 -8.25 6.93 -8.75
C GLN A 85 -9.20 7.75 -7.87
N ALA A 86 -9.21 7.50 -6.56
CA ALA A 86 -10.04 8.24 -5.60
C ALA A 86 -9.65 9.73 -5.51
N GLN A 87 -8.37 10.04 -5.74
CA GLN A 87 -7.86 11.42 -5.85
C GLN A 87 -8.23 12.10 -7.18
N GLY A 88 -8.85 11.39 -8.12
CA GLY A 88 -9.24 11.93 -9.42
C GLY A 88 -8.06 12.17 -10.38
N LYS A 89 -6.94 11.45 -10.20
CA LYS A 89 -5.79 11.56 -11.11
C LYS A 89 -6.17 11.18 -12.54
N SER A 90 -5.49 11.80 -13.49
CA SER A 90 -5.68 11.48 -14.90
C SER A 90 -5.24 10.04 -15.21
N LYS A 91 -5.79 9.49 -16.29
CA LYS A 91 -5.43 8.14 -16.76
C LYS A 91 -3.94 8.01 -17.10
N ASP A 92 -3.32 9.09 -17.56
CA ASP A 92 -1.90 9.09 -17.92
C ASP A 92 -1.00 9.10 -16.66
N GLU A 93 -1.37 9.84 -15.62
CA GLU A 93 -0.69 9.80 -14.32
C GLU A 93 -0.82 8.44 -13.64
N ILE A 94 -1.99 7.81 -13.70
CA ILE A 94 -2.19 6.45 -13.18
C ILE A 94 -1.29 5.47 -13.94
N ARG A 95 -1.22 5.57 -15.27
CA ARG A 95 -0.29 4.74 -16.08
C ARG A 95 1.16 4.94 -15.68
N SER A 96 1.58 6.19 -15.44
CA SER A 96 2.93 6.51 -14.96
C SER A 96 3.20 5.89 -13.59
N LEU A 97 2.25 6.02 -12.66
CA LEU A 97 2.32 5.41 -11.33
C LEU A 97 2.46 3.88 -11.41
N VAL A 98 1.64 3.21 -12.22
CA VAL A 98 1.71 1.76 -12.40
C VAL A 98 3.08 1.33 -12.92
N LYS A 99 3.64 2.05 -13.90
CA LYS A 99 5.00 1.78 -14.41
C LYS A 99 6.05 1.92 -13.31
N THR A 100 5.97 2.96 -12.50
CA THR A 100 6.89 3.17 -11.38
C THR A 100 6.80 2.05 -10.35
N LEU A 101 5.59 1.62 -9.98
CA LEU A 101 5.38 0.51 -9.03
C LEU A 101 5.97 -0.81 -9.57
N VAL A 102 5.69 -1.13 -10.82
CA VAL A 102 6.24 -2.35 -11.47
C VAL A 102 7.76 -2.24 -11.59
N ALA A 103 8.31 -1.07 -11.94
CA ALA A 103 9.75 -0.86 -12.00
C ALA A 103 10.39 -1.03 -10.61
N GLN A 104 9.77 -0.53 -9.54
CA GLN A 104 10.23 -0.72 -8.16
C GLN A 104 10.27 -2.21 -7.79
N ARG A 105 9.28 -3.00 -8.20
CA ARG A 105 9.27 -4.47 -8.02
C ARG A 105 10.50 -5.14 -8.63
N HIS A 106 10.90 -4.72 -9.83
CA HIS A 106 12.09 -5.25 -10.51
C HIS A 106 13.40 -4.66 -9.98
N CYS A 107 13.40 -3.38 -9.59
CA CYS A 107 14.60 -2.70 -9.09
C CYS A 107 15.07 -3.24 -7.73
N LEU A 108 14.19 -3.85 -6.94
CA LEU A 108 14.58 -4.52 -5.69
C LEU A 108 15.47 -5.77 -5.91
N THR A 109 15.74 -6.21 -7.14
CA THR A 109 16.75 -7.25 -7.43
C THR A 109 18.20 -6.73 -7.32
N LEU A 110 18.45 -5.65 -6.60
CA LEU A 110 19.79 -5.13 -6.31
C LEU A 110 20.48 -5.98 -5.24
N GLY A 111 20.92 -7.15 -5.67
CA GLY A 111 21.81 -8.08 -4.96
C GLY A 111 22.62 -9.01 -5.87
N GLU A 112 22.47 -8.95 -7.19
CA GLU A 112 23.37 -9.62 -8.12
C GLU A 112 24.39 -8.60 -8.65
N GLN A 113 25.42 -8.38 -7.85
CA GLN A 113 26.72 -8.01 -8.38
C GLN A 113 27.36 -9.28 -8.97
N LEU A 114 27.89 -9.11 -10.19
CA LEU A 114 28.80 -9.97 -10.97
C LEU A 114 28.16 -11.05 -11.83
#